data_AF-H9F1G0-F1
#
_entry.id   AF-H9F1G0-F1
#
_cell.length_a   1.000
_cell.length_b   1.000
_cell.length_c   1.000
_cell.angle_alpha   90.00
_cell.angle_beta   90.00
_cell.angle_gamma   90.00
#
_symmetry.space_group_name_H-M   'P 1'
#
loop_
_entity.id
_entity.type
_entity.pdbx_description
1 polymer ?
#
loop_
_entity_poly.entity_id
_entity_poly.type
_entity_poly.pdbx_seq_one_letter_code
_entity_poly.pdbx_strand_id
1 'polypeptide(L)' 'METLESELTCPICLELFEDPLLLPCAHSLCFNCAHRILVSHCATNESVESITAF' A
#
# COMPACT_ATOMS: atom_id res chain seq x y z
N MET A 1 7.37 2.70 23.26
CA MET A 1 6.08 3.24 22.79
C MET A 1 6.21 3.28 21.29
N GLU A 2 5.95 2.14 20.65
CA GLU A 2 6.03 2.04 19.19
C GLU A 2 4.79 2.74 18.63
N THR A 3 5.06 3.68 17.75
CA THR A 3 4.27 4.87 17.54
C THR A 3 3.18 4.60 16.51
N LEU A 4 1.95 4.99 16.86
CA LEU A 4 0.72 4.90 16.05
C LEU A 4 0.89 5.46 14.61
N GLU A 5 1.93 6.25 14.38
CA GLU A 5 2.33 6.78 13.07
C GLU A 5 2.69 5.67 12.06
N SER A 6 3.27 4.54 12.48
CA SER A 6 3.68 3.48 11.56
C SER A 6 2.50 2.69 10.96
N GLU A 7 1.34 2.70 11.61
CA GLU A 7 0.11 2.09 11.09
C GLU A 7 -0.63 3.02 10.11
N LEU A 8 -0.24 4.30 10.07
CA LEU A 8 -0.86 5.35 9.25
C LEU A 8 0.01 5.75 8.05
N THR A 9 1.07 5.00 7.75
CA THR A 9 1.95 5.25 6.61
C THR A 9 1.66 4.30 5.46
N CYS A 10 1.75 4.82 4.25
CA CYS A 10 1.62 4.04 3.04
C CYS A 10 2.87 3.19 2.81
N PRO A 11 2.74 1.87 2.59
CA PRO A 11 3.89 0.98 2.40
C PRO A 11 4.67 1.25 1.10
N ILE A 12 4.14 2.08 0.20
CA ILE A 12 4.74 2.37 -1.11
C ILE A 12 5.60 3.64 -1.07
N CYS A 13 5.09 4.72 -0.49
CA CYS A 13 5.82 5.98 -0.38
C CYS A 13 6.44 6.22 1.00
N LEU A 14 6.09 5.41 2.01
CA LEU A 14 6.52 5.53 3.41
C LEU A 14 6.17 6.88 4.06
N GLU A 15 5.21 7.59 3.47
CA GLU A 15 4.61 8.82 4.00
C GLU A 15 3.25 8.51 4.62
N LEU A 16 2.73 9.45 5.42
CA LEU A 16 1.36 9.34 5.96
C LEU A 16 0.35 9.19 4.82
N PHE A 17 -0.68 8.38 5.04
CA PHE A 17 -1.72 8.19 4.05
C PHE A 17 -2.40 9.51 3.67
N GLU A 18 -2.27 9.88 2.40
CA GLU A 18 -2.99 10.99 1.77
C GLU A 18 -4.00 10.39 0.79
N ASP A 19 -5.28 10.62 1.06
CA ASP A 19 -6.41 9.99 0.36
C ASP A 19 -6.28 8.45 0.26
N PRO A 20 -6.39 7.72 1.39
CA PRO A 20 -6.26 6.27 1.39
C PRO A 20 -7.40 5.61 0.62
N LEU A 21 -7.04 4.75 -0.34
CA LEU A 21 -7.94 3.85 -1.03
C LEU A 21 -7.84 2.46 -0.42
N LEU A 22 -9.00 1.85 -0.16
CA LEU A 22 -9.10 0.44 0.21
C LEU A 22 -9.18 -0.40 -1.07
N LEU A 23 -8.17 -1.23 -1.30
CA LEU A 23 -8.15 -2.15 -2.43
C LEU A 23 -9.07 -3.36 -2.15
N PRO A 24 -9.52 -4.10 -3.19
CA PRO A 24 -10.34 -5.30 -3.03
C PRO A 24 -9.64 -6.42 -2.23
N CYS A 25 -8.32 -6.37 -2.09
CA CYS A 25 -7.53 -7.24 -1.22
C CYS A 25 -7.47 -6.77 0.25
N ALA A 26 -8.29 -5.78 0.63
CA ALA A 26 -8.38 -5.21 1.97
C ALA A 26 -7.10 -4.52 2.50
N HIS A 27 -6.21 -4.05 1.61
CA HIS A 27 -5.07 -3.21 1.97
C HIS A 27 -5.34 -1.74 1.61
N SER A 28 -4.80 -0.82 2.41
CA SER A 28 -4.89 0.63 2.20
C SER A 28 -3.61 1.17 1.53
N LEU A 29 -3.78 2.00 0.50
CA LEU A 29 -2.72 2.70 -0.22
C LEU A 29 -3.13 4.15 -0.51
N CYS A 30 -2.19 5.10 -0.63
CA CYS A 30 -2.53 6.44 -1.12
C CYS A 30 -3.10 6.36 -2.54
N PHE A 31 -4.06 7.23 -2.88
CA PHE A 31 -4.64 7.32 -4.22
C PHE A 31 -3.58 7.32 -5.33
N ASN A 32 -2.53 8.15 -5.15
CA ASN A 32 -1.46 8.28 -6.14
C ASN A 32 -0.62 6.99 -6.28
N CYS A 33 -0.33 6.30 -5.17
CA CYS A 33 0.41 5.03 -5.19
C CYS A 33 -0.42 3.93 -5.85
N ALA A 34 -1.70 3.82 -5.50
CA ALA A 34 -2.63 2.89 -6.14
C ALA A 34 -2.76 3.17 -7.64
N HIS A 35 -2.92 4.44 -8.03
CA HIS A 35 -2.99 4.84 -9.43
C HIS A 35 -1.70 4.49 -10.19
N ARG A 36 -0.52 4.77 -9.62
CA ARG A 36 0.76 4.37 -10.25
C ARG A 36 0.84 2.86 -10.47
N ILE A 37 0.43 2.04 -9.51
CA ILE A 37 0.50 0.57 -9.65
C ILE A 37 -0.52 0.07 -10.68
N LEU A 38 -1.78 0.48 -10.53
CA LEU A 38 -2.90 -0.02 -11.33
C LEU A 38 -2.90 0.49 -12.78
N VAL A 39 -2.43 1.72 -13.01
CA VAL A 39 -2.38 2.32 -14.36
C VAL A 39 -1.06 2.02 -15.07
N SER A 40 0.03 1.72 -14.35
CA SER A 40 1.32 1.40 -14.99
C SER A 40 1.48 -0.09 -15.34
N HIS A 41 0.65 -1.00 -14.81
CA HIS A 41 0.75 -2.44 -15.10
C HIS A 41 -0.21 -2.90 -16.21
N CYS A 42 0.29 -2.91 -17.45
CA CYS A 42 -0.23 -3.83 -18.49
C CYS A 42 0.31 -5.27 -18.31
N ALA A 43 1.30 -5.52 -17.44
CA ALA A 43 1.75 -6.86 -17.09
C ALA A 43 2.54 -6.81 -15.78
N THR A 44 2.06 -7.44 -14.70
CA THR A 44 2.73 -8.57 -14.04
C THR A 44 1.87 -8.99 -12.83
N ASN A 45 1.56 -10.27 -12.78
CA ASN A 45 0.92 -10.96 -11.67
C ASN A 45 2.06 -11.60 -10.89
N GLU A 46 2.66 -10.85 -9.96
CA GLU A 46 3.77 -11.34 -9.15
C GLU A 46 3.26 -11.46 -7.72
N SER A 47 3.08 -12.71 -7.31
CA SER A 47 2.67 -13.11 -5.97
C SER A 47 3.39 -12.27 -4.91
N VAL A 48 2.61 -11.49 -4.17
CA VAL A 48 3.04 -10.88 -2.91
C VAL A 48 3.18 -12.01 -1.90
N GLU A 49 4.28 -12.76 -2.00
CA GLU A 49 4.62 -13.81 -1.06
C GLU A 49 5.58 -13.22 -0.04
N SER A 50 5.20 -13.32 1.24
CA SER A 50 6.00 -12.99 2.44
C SER A 50 5.85 -11.57 2.99
N ILE A 51 4.62 -11.12 3.25
CA ILE A 51 4.41 -10.23 4.40
C ILE A 51 4.25 -11.15 5.62
N THR A 52 5.38 -11.55 6.19
CA THR A 52 5.38 -12.22 7.50
C THR A 52 5.09 -11.14 8.53
N ALA A 53 3.85 -11.11 9.02
CA ALA A 53 3.52 -10.39 10.25
C ALA A 53 4.21 -11.13 11.41
N PHE A 54 5.29 -10.55 11.92
CA PHE A 54 5.84 -10.79 13.26
C PHE A 54 6.19 -9.45 13.87
#